data_AF-A0A2G9GVJ0-F1
#
_entry.id   AF-A0A2G9GVJ0-F1
#
_cell.length_a   1.000
_cell.length_b   1.000
_cell.length_c   1.000
_cell.angle_alpha   90.00
_cell.angle_beta   90.00
_cell.angle_gamma   90.00
#
_symmetry.space_group_name_H-M   'P 1'
#
loop_
_entity.id
_entity.type
_entity.pdbx_description
1 polymer ?
#
loop_
_entity_poly.entity_id
_entity_poly.type
_entity_poly.pdbx_seq_one_letter_code
_entity_poly.pdbx_strand_id
1 'polypeptide(L)'
;MIGVINKFLIATICMLVAPMAVLYGFNHKLFPGSTHLSPEAMNLWSGIVAVISVNVVIAFYIYMAMKEPSDKHEPDPKFLADAKASLQQHEPNTSSDRAKQE
;
A
#
# COMPACT_ATOMS: atom_id res chain seq x y z
N MET A 1 8.03 -15.28 -3.13
CA MET A 1 9.23 -14.53 -2.66
C MET A 1 9.89 -13.70 -3.75
N ILE A 2 10.25 -14.26 -4.91
CA ILE A 2 10.94 -13.52 -5.99
C ILE A 2 10.17 -12.26 -6.47
N GLY A 3 8.83 -12.35 -6.59
CA GLY A 3 8.01 -11.20 -7.00
C GLY A 3 8.00 -10.03 -6.00
N VAL A 4 7.97 -10.31 -4.69
CA VAL A 4 8.02 -9.26 -3.64
C VAL A 4 9.41 -8.64 -3.53
N ILE A 5 10.47 -9.44 -3.67
CA ILE A 5 11.86 -8.95 -3.69
C ILE A 5 12.09 -8.01 -4.89
N ASN A 6 11.56 -8.36 -6.07
CA ASN A 6 11.72 -7.52 -7.26
C ASN A 6 10.96 -6.19 -7.13
N LYS A 7 9.73 -6.22 -6.61
CA LYS A 7 8.95 -5.00 -6.29
C LYS A 7 9.70 -4.12 -5.29
N PHE A 8 10.26 -4.70 -4.24
CA PHE A 8 11.04 -3.97 -3.24
C PHE A 8 12.31 -3.33 -3.81
N LEU A 9 13.03 -4.05 -4.68
CA LEU A 9 14.23 -3.51 -5.34
C LEU A 9 13.90 -2.35 -6.30
N ILE A 10 12.91 -2.54 -7.16
CA ILE A 10 12.44 -1.48 -8.07
C ILE A 10 11.97 -0.28 -7.25
N ALA A 11 11.23 -0.53 -6.17
CA ALA A 11 10.76 0.52 -5.28
C ALA A 11 11.92 1.33 -4.67
N THR A 12 12.94 0.63 -4.15
CA THR A 12 14.10 1.25 -3.54
C THR A 12 14.88 2.11 -4.54
N ILE A 13 15.09 1.59 -5.76
CA ILE A 13 15.77 2.33 -6.83
C ILE A 13 14.95 3.55 -7.25
N CYS A 14 13.65 3.41 -7.49
CA CYS A 14 12.79 4.53 -7.87
C CYS A 14 12.72 5.61 -6.79
N MET A 15 12.71 5.23 -5.51
CA MET A 15 12.72 6.19 -4.39
C MET A 15 13.99 7.02 -4.34
N LEU A 16 15.14 6.43 -4.68
CA LEU A 16 16.42 7.12 -4.71
C LEU A 16 16.62 7.92 -6.00
N VAL A 17 16.35 7.30 -7.15
CA VAL A 17 16.69 7.84 -8.47
C VAL A 17 15.71 8.92 -8.92
N ALA A 18 14.41 8.78 -8.66
CA ALA A 18 13.42 9.73 -9.17
C ALA A 18 13.62 11.16 -8.61
N PRO A 19 13.78 11.39 -7.29
CA PRO A 19 14.04 12.74 -6.77
C PRO A 19 15.37 13.31 -7.25
N MET A 20 16.41 12.46 -7.34
CA MET A 20 17.73 12.88 -7.84
C MET A 20 17.68 13.27 -9.32
N ALA A 21 16.95 12.53 -10.15
CA ALA A 21 16.78 12.83 -11.57
C ALA A 21 16.01 14.15 -11.79
N VAL A 22 14.93 14.37 -11.04
CA VAL A 22 14.16 15.63 -11.09
C VAL A 22 15.05 16.81 -10.71
N LEU A 23 15.83 16.68 -9.64
CA LEU A 23 16.73 17.73 -9.18
C LEU A 23 17.89 17.99 -10.16
N TYR A 24 18.45 16.92 -10.74
CA TYR A 24 19.51 17.01 -11.74
C TYR A 24 19.02 17.74 -12.99
N GLY A 25 17.82 17.40 -13.47
CA GLY A 25 17.21 18.06 -14.63
C GLY A 25 16.87 19.52 -14.36
N PHE A 26 16.46 19.86 -13.14
CA PHE A 26 16.24 21.25 -12.74
C PHE A 26 17.53 22.06 -12.75
N ASN A 27 18.62 21.53 -12.19
CA ASN A 27 19.93 22.20 -12.16
C ASN A 27 20.58 22.31 -13.55
N HIS A 28 20.32 21.36 -14.45
CA HIS A 28 20.83 21.39 -15.84
C HIS A 28 19.91 22.14 -16.80
N LYS A 29 18.95 22.92 -16.29
CA LYS A 29 18.04 23.76 -17.07
C LYS A 29 17.25 23.00 -18.13
N LEU A 30 16.96 21.71 -17.88
CA LEU A 30 16.17 20.86 -18.79
C LEU A 30 14.68 21.26 -18.81
N PHE A 31 14.23 22.00 -17.79
CA PHE A 31 12.87 22.53 -17.74
C PHE A 31 12.79 23.88 -18.46
N PRO A 32 11.98 24.01 -19.53
CA PRO A 32 11.80 25.28 -20.23
C PRO A 32 11.32 26.36 -19.25
N GLY A 33 12.03 27.49 -19.18
CA GLY A 33 11.77 28.60 -18.25
C GLY A 33 12.74 28.71 -17.07
N SER A 34 13.54 27.68 -16.79
CA SER A 34 14.59 27.71 -15.73
C SER A 34 15.90 28.40 -16.16
N THR A 35 16.06 28.67 -17.46
CA THR A 35 17.31 29.20 -18.04
C THR A 35 17.61 30.65 -17.66
N HIS A 36 16.57 31.44 -17.35
CA HIS A 36 16.64 32.88 -17.04
C HIS A 36 16.72 33.19 -15.54
N LEU A 37 16.78 32.18 -14.66
CA LEU A 37 16.87 32.39 -13.22
C LEU A 37 18.29 32.82 -12.82
N SER A 38 18.37 33.80 -11.90
CA SER A 38 19.61 34.12 -11.20
C SER A 38 20.12 32.89 -10.41
N PRO A 39 21.44 32.69 -10.25
CA PRO A 39 21.98 31.54 -9.51
C PRO A 39 21.38 31.34 -8.12
N GLU A 40 21.15 32.43 -7.38
CA GLU A 40 20.53 32.40 -6.05
C GLU A 40 19.08 31.90 -6.09
N ALA A 41 18.31 32.38 -7.07
CA ALA A 41 16.94 31.92 -7.28
C ALA A 41 16.91 30.45 -7.68
N MET A 42 17.84 30.02 -8.54
CA MET A 42 17.93 28.63 -8.99
C MET A 42 18.19 27.67 -7.81
N ASN A 43 19.04 28.06 -6.85
CA ASN A 43 19.29 27.24 -5.67
C ASN A 43 18.07 27.16 -4.74
N LEU A 44 17.39 28.30 -4.52
CA LEU A 44 16.15 28.34 -3.73
C LEU A 44 15.06 27.46 -4.35
N TRP A 45 14.82 27.61 -5.65
CA TRP A 45 13.83 26.81 -6.38
C TRP A 45 14.21 25.33 -6.44
N SER A 46 15.49 25.01 -6.58
CA SER A 46 16.00 23.64 -6.53
C SER A 46 15.64 22.98 -5.19
N GLY A 47 15.81 23.68 -4.07
CA GLY A 47 15.39 23.20 -2.75
C GLY A 47 13.89 22.94 -2.65
N ILE A 48 13.07 23.87 -3.14
CA ILE A 48 11.60 23.73 -3.17
C ILE A 48 11.19 22.53 -4.03
N VAL A 49 11.76 22.40 -5.23
CA VAL A 49 11.51 21.29 -6.16
C VAL A 49 11.94 19.96 -5.56
N ALA A 50 13.08 19.90 -4.84
CA ALA A 50 13.52 18.70 -4.14
C ALA A 50 12.49 18.23 -3.10
N VAL A 51 11.99 19.14 -2.26
CA VAL A 51 10.98 18.82 -1.24
C VAL A 51 9.69 18.33 -1.89
N ILE A 52 9.20 19.04 -2.91
CA ILE A 52 7.98 18.64 -3.64
C ILE A 52 8.18 17.26 -4.30
N SER A 53 9.33 17.03 -4.94
CA SER A 53 9.62 15.77 -5.61
C SER A 53 9.59 14.58 -4.65
N VAL A 54 10.19 14.72 -3.47
CA VAL A 54 10.16 13.65 -2.45
C VAL A 54 8.73 13.38 -1.99
N ASN A 55 7.92 14.41 -1.77
CA ASN A 55 6.53 14.27 -1.36
C ASN A 55 5.66 13.56 -2.41
N VAL A 56 5.84 13.89 -3.70
CA VAL A 56 5.14 13.22 -4.80
C VAL A 56 5.51 11.74 -4.87
N VAL A 57 6.79 11.41 -4.75
CA VAL A 57 7.27 10.02 -4.75
C VAL A 57 6.69 9.24 -3.56
N ILE A 58 6.70 9.83 -2.36
CA ILE A 58 6.10 9.21 -1.16
C ILE A 58 4.60 8.97 -1.35
N ALA A 59 3.85 9.96 -1.85
CA ALA A 59 2.42 9.82 -2.10
C ALA A 59 2.12 8.69 -3.10
N PHE A 60 2.93 8.57 -4.14
CA PHE A 60 2.84 7.48 -5.10
C PHE A 60 3.09 6.11 -4.46
N TYR A 61 4.09 6.00 -3.57
CA TYR A 61 4.33 4.77 -2.82
C TYR A 61 3.18 4.38 -1.91
N ILE A 62 2.61 5.35 -1.17
CA ILE A 62 1.46 5.11 -0.31
C ILE A 62 0.28 4.62 -1.15
N TYR A 63 0.02 5.26 -2.28
CA TYR A 63 -1.04 4.83 -3.21
C TYR A 63 -0.82 3.40 -3.72
N MET A 64 0.41 3.04 -4.11
CA MET A 64 0.73 1.68 -4.52
C MET A 64 0.52 0.67 -3.38
N ALA A 65 0.95 1.03 -2.16
CA ALA A 65 0.76 0.18 -0.97
C ALA A 65 -0.73 -0.03 -0.65
N MET A 66 -1.57 0.98 -0.84
CA MET A 66 -3.02 0.87 -0.66
C MET A 66 -3.71 -0.01 -1.71
N LYS A 67 -3.11 -0.18 -2.89
CA LYS A 67 -3.66 -0.99 -3.99
C LYS A 67 -3.16 -2.43 -4.00
N GLU A 68 -2.21 -2.78 -3.16
CA GLU A 68 -1.77 -4.16 -3.06
C GLU A 68 -2.93 -5.01 -2.50
N PRO A 69 -3.38 -6.07 -3.19
CA PRO A 69 -4.45 -6.91 -2.68
C PRO A 69 -3.99 -7.53 -1.37
N SER A 70 -4.64 -7.14 -0.28
CA SER A 70 -4.60 -7.93 0.94
C SER A 70 -5.24 -9.26 0.57
N ASP A 71 -4.40 -10.27 0.32
CA ASP A 71 -4.84 -11.66 0.24
C ASP A 71 -5.70 -11.89 1.47
N LYS A 72 -7.02 -11.91 1.28
CA LYS A 72 -7.94 -12.18 2.37
C LYS A 72 -7.58 -13.59 2.79
N HIS A 73 -7.02 -13.72 3.99
CA HIS A 73 -6.79 -15.02 4.60
C HIS A 73 -8.14 -15.73 4.65
N GLU A 74 -8.38 -16.65 3.72
CA GLU A 74 -9.58 -17.46 3.76
C GLU A 74 -9.50 -18.30 5.03
N PRO A 75 -10.50 -18.20 5.92
CA PRO A 75 -10.50 -18.99 7.14
C PRO A 75 -10.44 -20.47 6.77
N ASP A 76 -9.59 -21.23 7.47
CA ASP A 76 -9.34 -22.63 7.18
C ASP A 76 -10.69 -23.38 7.07
N PRO A 77 -10.95 -24.06 5.93
CA PRO A 77 -12.23 -24.71 5.67
C PRO A 77 -12.61 -25.75 6.74
N LYS A 78 -11.64 -26.31 7.48
CA LYS A 78 -11.93 -27.13 8.67
C LYS A 78 -12.58 -26.33 9.80
N PHE A 79 -12.06 -25.14 10.12
CA PHE A 79 -12.65 -24.29 11.14
C PHE A 79 -14.06 -23.83 10.75
N LEU A 80 -14.31 -23.56 9.46
CA LEU A 80 -15.66 -23.24 8.98
C LEU A 80 -16.61 -24.43 9.11
N ALA A 81 -16.16 -25.65 8.79
CA ALA A 81 -16.96 -26.86 8.92
C ALA A 81 -17.31 -27.15 10.38
N ASP A 82 -16.34 -27.06 11.28
CA ASP A 82 -16.52 -27.31 12.71
C ASP A 82 -17.40 -26.23 13.38
N ALA A 83 -17.25 -24.96 13.01
CA ALA A 83 -18.11 -23.88 13.49
C ALA A 83 -19.56 -24.02 12.98
N LYS A 84 -19.75 -24.52 11.75
CA LYS A 84 -21.08 -24.77 11.21
C LYS A 84 -21.74 -25.99 11.87
N ALA A 85 -20.97 -27.02 12.19
CA ALA A 85 -21.44 -28.19 12.92
C ALA A 85 -21.80 -27.87 14.38
N SER A 86 -21.05 -27.00 15.05
CA SER A 86 -21.34 -26.59 16.43
C SER A 86 -22.63 -25.78 16.56
N LEU A 87 -22.98 -24.97 15.55
CA LEU A 87 -24.27 -24.28 15.49
C LEU A 87 -25.44 -25.25 15.31
N GLN A 88 -25.27 -26.33 14.54
CA GLN A 88 -26.31 -27.34 14.33
C GLN A 88 -26.53 -28.24 15.55
N GLN A 89 -25.50 -28.50 16.36
CA GLN A 89 -25.65 -29.22 17.63
C GLN A 89 -26.41 -28.42 18.69
N HIS A 90 -26.55 -27.09 18.52
CA HIS A 90 -27.22 -26.21 19.47
C HIS A 90 -28.65 -25.83 19.05
N GLU A 91 -29.22 -26.41 17.99
CA GLU A 91 -30.69 -26.41 17.84
C GLU A 91 -31.27 -27.24 19.00
N PRO A 92 -31.96 -26.60 19.95
CA PRO A 92 -32.46 -27.30 21.11
C PRO A 92 -33.59 -28.23 20.67
N ASN A 93 -33.51 -29.47 21.13
CA ASN A 93 -34.67 -30.36 21.30
C ASN A 93 -35.65 -29.76 22.33
N THR A 94 -36.11 -28.52 22.15
CA THR A 94 -37.27 -27.96 22.84
C THR A 94 -38.50 -28.28 22.00
N SER A 95 -39.02 -29.51 22.11
CA SER A 95 -40.45 -29.79 21.87
C SER A 95 -40.92 -31.24 22.05
N SER A 96 -40.15 -32.21 22.58
CA SER A 96 -40.67 -33.60 22.65
C SER A 96 -40.55 -34.38 23.96
N ASP A 97 -39.89 -33.90 25.02
CA ASP A 97 -39.68 -34.73 26.23
C ASP A 97 -40.50 -34.33 27.47
N ARG A 98 -41.48 -33.42 27.36
CA ARG A 98 -42.36 -33.05 28.50
C ARG A 98 -43.72 -33.76 28.54
N ALA A 99 -43.97 -34.71 27.62
CA ALA A 99 -45.27 -35.39 27.49
C ALA A 99 -45.27 -36.86 27.98
N LYS A 100 -44.26 -37.31 28.73
CA LYS A 100 -44.17 -38.70 29.23
C LYS A 100 -43.90 -38.82 30.74
N GLN A 101 -44.26 -37.81 31.51
CA GLN A 101 -44.33 -37.91 32.97
C GLN A 101 -45.70 -37.41 33.44
N GLU A 102 -46.75 -38.11 33.00
CA GLU A 102 -48.02 -38.26 33.73
C GLU A 102 -48.03 -39.65 34.39
#